data_AF-A0A177B3C3-F1
#
_entry.id   AF-A0A177B3C3-F1
#
_cell.length_a   1.000
_cell.length_b   1.000
_cell.length_c   1.000
_cell.angle_alpha   90.00
_cell.angle_beta   90.00
_cell.angle_gamma   90.00
#
_symmetry.space_group_name_H-M   'P 1'
#
loop_
_entity.id
_entity.type
_entity.pdbx_description
1 polymer ?
#
loop_
_entity_poly.entity_id
_entity_poly.type
_entity_poly.pdbx_seq_one_letter_code
_entity_poly.pdbx_strand_id
1 'polypeptide(L)'
;MFTNANHLMWYFRFYLYAVNGILLEVIYTSLWELYFHGNVKLIGITSIYAIFIYGLSGMANEKLHTIMKSSNIAIPIRGVVYTVWTIFWEFLCGNILEYFGACPWNYSSYTKYHINGLVALEYAPLWFTVCLLWEQLLLRHMMYVYYYNSNTKSTISTQKVY
;
A
#
# COMPACT_ATOMS: atom_id res chain seq x y z
N MET A 1 -31.87 7.77 0.45
CA MET A 1 -30.70 8.67 0.63
C MET A 1 -29.50 7.94 0.01
N PHE A 2 -29.02 8.44 -1.14
CA PHE A 2 -28.00 7.92 -2.09
C PHE A 2 -27.30 6.58 -1.79
N THR A 3 -27.80 5.47 -2.38
CA THR A 3 -27.16 4.13 -2.34
C THR A 3 -26.50 3.67 -3.65
N ASN A 4 -26.37 4.55 -4.66
CA ASN A 4 -25.78 4.20 -5.97
C ASN A 4 -24.53 5.02 -6.31
N ALA A 5 -23.60 5.15 -5.36
CA ALA A 5 -22.28 5.68 -5.67
C ALA A 5 -21.36 4.49 -6.01
N ASN A 6 -21.04 4.33 -7.29
CA ASN A 6 -20.12 3.27 -7.74
C ASN A 6 -18.72 3.65 -7.30
N HIS A 7 -18.22 2.99 -6.25
CA HIS A 7 -16.84 3.12 -5.81
C HIS A 7 -15.87 2.93 -6.98
N LEU A 8 -14.73 3.63 -6.93
CA LEU A 8 -13.66 3.49 -7.94
C LEU A 8 -13.38 2.01 -8.27
N MET A 9 -13.28 1.67 -9.57
CA MET A 9 -13.00 0.31 -10.01
C MET A 9 -11.73 -0.26 -9.35
N TRP A 10 -11.75 -1.57 -9.07
CA TRP A 10 -10.69 -2.26 -8.34
C TRP A 10 -9.30 -2.11 -8.99
N TYR A 11 -9.21 -2.08 -10.33
CA TYR A 11 -7.95 -1.95 -11.04
C TYR A 11 -7.35 -0.54 -10.94
N PHE A 12 -8.19 0.50 -10.84
CA PHE A 12 -7.70 1.86 -10.56
C PHE A 12 -7.21 1.98 -9.11
N ARG A 13 -7.88 1.34 -8.16
CA ARG A 13 -7.41 1.27 -6.76
C ARG A 13 -6.04 0.57 -6.69
N PHE A 14 -5.92 -0.59 -7.35
CA PHE A 14 -4.66 -1.32 -7.48
C PHE A 14 -3.56 -0.42 -8.04
N TYR A 15 -3.82 0.27 -9.16
CA TYR A 15 -2.86 1.18 -9.78
C TYR A 15 -2.41 2.28 -8.82
N LEU A 16 -3.35 2.92 -8.11
CA LEU A 16 -3.04 3.98 -7.15
C LEU A 16 -2.18 3.44 -6.00
N TYR A 17 -2.48 2.27 -5.45
CA TYR A 17 -1.66 1.66 -4.41
C TYR A 17 -0.26 1.25 -4.93
N ALA A 18 -0.18 0.68 -6.12
CA ALA A 18 1.09 0.30 -6.73
C ALA A 18 1.99 1.52 -6.95
N VAL A 19 1.48 2.60 -7.55
CA VAL A 19 2.25 3.82 -7.82
C VAL A 19 2.70 4.49 -6.52
N ASN A 20 1.82 4.59 -5.52
CA ASN A 20 2.19 5.19 -4.23
C ASN A 20 3.23 4.34 -3.49
N GLY A 21 3.12 3.02 -3.54
CA GLY A 21 4.10 2.13 -2.94
C GLY A 21 5.47 2.24 -3.61
N ILE A 22 5.51 2.24 -4.94
CA ILE A 22 6.75 2.42 -5.72
C ILE A 22 7.39 3.77 -5.42
N LEU A 23 6.60 4.84 -5.39
CA LEU A 23 7.10 6.18 -5.04
C LEU A 23 7.74 6.16 -3.64
N LEU A 24 7.08 5.53 -2.67
CA LEU A 24 7.60 5.42 -1.32
C LEU A 24 8.90 4.60 -1.27
N GLU A 25 9.00 3.51 -2.02
CA GLU A 25 10.22 2.69 -2.10
C GLU A 25 11.39 3.45 -2.73
N VAL A 26 11.14 4.21 -3.81
CA VAL A 26 12.15 5.06 -4.46
C VAL A 26 12.62 6.16 -3.51
N ILE A 27 11.71 6.79 -2.77
CA ILE A 27 12.08 7.76 -1.73
C ILE A 27 12.89 7.06 -0.62
N TYR A 28 12.46 5.89 -0.16
CA TYR A 28 13.16 5.16 0.89
C TYR A 28 14.59 4.78 0.48
N THR A 29 14.76 4.18 -0.71
CA THR A 29 16.07 3.74 -1.20
C THR A 29 16.99 4.91 -1.51
N SER A 30 16.47 6.04 -2.01
CA SER A 30 17.27 7.25 -2.20
C SER A 30 17.73 7.87 -0.86
N LEU A 31 16.88 7.89 0.16
CA LEU A 31 17.24 8.37 1.49
C LEU A 31 18.22 7.43 2.20
N TRP A 32 18.05 6.13 2.02
CA TRP A 32 18.98 5.12 2.53
C TRP A 32 20.37 5.32 1.93
N GLU A 33 20.45 5.50 0.60
CA GLU A 33 21.69 5.75 -0.14
C GLU A 33 22.34 7.09 0.27
N LEU A 34 21.55 8.13 0.50
CA LEU A 34 22.03 9.38 1.08
C LEU A 34 22.63 9.18 2.47
N TYR A 35 21.94 8.44 3.35
CA TYR A 35 22.33 8.28 4.75
C TYR A 35 23.60 7.45 4.91
N PHE A 36 23.70 6.31 4.21
CA PHE A 36 24.82 5.38 4.36
C PHE A 36 26.02 5.72 3.48
N HIS A 37 25.82 6.30 2.31
CA HIS A 37 26.90 6.57 1.34
C HIS A 37 27.11 8.07 1.06
N GLY A 38 26.32 8.97 1.65
CA GLY A 38 26.47 10.42 1.48
C GLY A 38 26.11 10.91 0.07
N ASN A 39 25.42 10.09 -0.72
CA ASN A 39 25.17 10.37 -2.13
C ASN A 39 23.96 11.30 -2.31
N VAL A 40 24.26 12.59 -2.52
CA VAL A 40 23.25 13.66 -2.69
C VAL A 40 22.50 13.62 -4.02
N LYS A 41 22.80 12.68 -4.93
CA LYS A 41 22.07 12.52 -6.19
C LYS A 41 20.65 11.99 -5.98
N LEU A 42 20.36 11.42 -4.80
CA LEU A 42 19.02 10.92 -4.42
C LEU A 42 18.43 9.94 -5.46
N ILE A 43 19.26 9.03 -5.96
CA ILE A 43 18.81 7.98 -6.88
C ILE A 43 18.16 6.87 -6.06
N GLY A 44 16.85 6.67 -6.26
CA GLY A 44 16.13 5.53 -5.70
C GLY A 44 16.01 4.41 -6.73
N ILE A 45 16.08 3.16 -6.26
CA ILE A 45 16.03 1.96 -7.10
C ILE A 45 14.91 1.08 -6.55
N THR A 46 14.16 0.45 -7.45
CA THR A 46 13.06 -0.47 -7.12
C THR A 46 12.99 -1.57 -8.19
N SER A 47 12.29 -2.65 -7.88
CA SER A 47 12.01 -3.75 -8.80
C SER A 47 10.64 -3.63 -9.45
N ILE A 48 10.47 -4.14 -10.67
CA ILE A 48 9.14 -4.20 -11.31
C ILE A 48 8.13 -5.03 -10.50
N TYR A 49 8.60 -5.99 -9.70
CA TYR A 49 7.74 -6.78 -8.81
C TYR A 49 7.07 -5.91 -7.73
N ALA A 50 7.62 -4.73 -7.41
CA ALA A 50 7.04 -3.79 -6.46
C ALA A 50 5.61 -3.35 -6.84
N ILE A 51 5.30 -3.29 -8.15
CA ILE A 51 3.93 -3.01 -8.63
C ILE A 51 2.94 -3.99 -8.00
N PHE A 52 3.26 -5.28 -8.03
CA PHE A 52 2.38 -6.34 -7.52
C PHE A 52 2.40 -6.39 -6.01
N ILE A 53 3.57 -6.26 -5.39
CA ILE A 53 3.72 -6.31 -3.93
C ILE A 53 2.89 -5.19 -3.29
N TYR A 54 3.08 -3.95 -3.71
CA TYR A 54 2.38 -2.80 -3.12
C TYR A 54 0.92 -2.70 -3.57
N GLY A 55 0.63 -2.99 -4.85
CA GLY A 55 -0.73 -2.96 -5.36
C GLY A 55 -1.65 -3.94 -4.63
N LEU A 56 -1.20 -5.20 -4.46
CA LEU A 56 -1.97 -6.22 -3.75
C LEU A 56 -2.04 -5.95 -2.24
N SER A 57 -0.93 -5.55 -1.61
CA SER A 57 -0.91 -5.20 -0.19
C SER A 57 -1.84 -4.03 0.12
N GLY A 58 -1.85 -2.99 -0.74
CA GLY A 58 -2.75 -1.86 -0.61
C GLY A 58 -4.22 -2.25 -0.66
N MET A 59 -4.61 -3.15 -1.57
CA MET A 59 -5.97 -3.70 -1.63
C MET A 59 -6.34 -4.52 -0.38
N ALA A 60 -5.39 -5.29 0.16
CA ALA A 60 -5.61 -6.02 1.42
C ALA A 60 -5.77 -5.05 2.61
N ASN A 61 -4.92 -4.04 2.70
CA ASN A 61 -4.99 -2.99 3.70
C ASN A 61 -6.29 -2.17 3.62
N GLU A 62 -6.84 -1.95 2.41
CA GLU A 62 -8.16 -1.32 2.25
C GLU A 62 -9.29 -2.15 2.87
N LYS A 63 -9.25 -3.47 2.70
CA LYS A 63 -10.22 -4.39 3.33
C LYS A 63 -10.06 -4.37 4.85
N LEU A 64 -8.82 -4.49 5.34
CA LEU A 64 -8.50 -4.40 6.78
C LEU A 64 -8.98 -3.06 7.37
N HIS A 65 -8.75 -1.95 6.67
CA HIS A 65 -9.20 -0.63 7.08
C HIS A 65 -10.72 -0.57 7.23
N THR A 66 -11.46 -1.10 6.25
CA THR A 66 -12.93 -1.10 6.28
C THR A 66 -13.46 -1.91 7.46
N ILE A 67 -12.90 -3.11 7.71
CA ILE A 67 -13.28 -4.00 8.84
C ILE A 67 -12.96 -3.35 10.19
N MET A 68 -11.76 -2.79 10.34
CA MET A 68 -11.33 -2.18 11.59
C MET A 68 -12.08 -0.88 11.87
N LYS A 69 -12.42 -0.11 10.84
CA LYS A 69 -13.21 1.12 10.95
C LYS A 69 -14.65 0.83 11.34
N SER A 70 -15.30 -0.19 10.75
CA SER A 70 -16.65 -0.59 11.15
C SER A 70 -16.72 -1.13 12.58
N SER A 71 -15.62 -1.71 13.06
CA SER A 71 -15.47 -2.22 14.44
C SER A 71 -14.97 -1.18 15.45
N ASN A 72 -14.87 0.11 15.07
CA ASN A 72 -14.39 1.21 15.91
C ASN A 72 -13.01 0.97 16.57
N ILE A 73 -12.12 0.22 15.91
CA ILE A 73 -10.77 -0.05 16.43
C ILE A 73 -9.95 1.25 16.43
N ALA A 74 -9.27 1.53 17.55
CA ALA A 74 -8.46 2.75 17.71
C ALA A 74 -7.30 2.83 16.70
N ILE A 75 -6.97 4.04 16.24
CA ILE A 75 -5.92 4.30 15.22
C ILE A 75 -4.59 3.59 15.54
N PRO A 76 -4.04 3.65 16.77
CA PRO A 76 -2.75 2.99 17.06
C PRO A 76 -2.81 1.47 16.89
N ILE A 77 -3.93 0.84 17.26
CA ILE A 77 -4.13 -0.61 17.12
C ILE A 77 -4.19 -0.97 15.63
N ARG A 78 -4.86 -0.16 14.80
CA ARG A 78 -4.88 -0.35 13.35
C ARG A 78 -3.46 -0.28 12.78
N GLY A 79 -2.64 0.66 13.25
CA GLY A 79 -1.22 0.76 12.92
C GLY A 79 -0.48 -0.56 13.17
N VAL A 80 -0.65 -1.16 14.35
CA VAL A 80 -0.02 -2.46 14.69
C VAL A 80 -0.49 -3.57 13.74
N VAL A 81 -1.79 -3.65 13.47
CA VAL A 81 -2.34 -4.66 12.54
C VAL A 81 -1.75 -4.52 11.15
N TYR A 82 -1.66 -3.29 10.61
CA TYR A 82 -1.03 -3.06 9.32
C TYR A 82 0.47 -3.39 9.33
N THR A 83 1.20 -3.09 10.41
CA THR A 83 2.62 -3.46 10.53
C THR A 83 2.82 -4.97 10.50
N VAL A 84 2.00 -5.71 11.25
CA VAL A 84 2.04 -7.19 11.24
C VAL A 84 1.72 -7.71 9.84
N TRP A 85 0.70 -7.16 9.18
CA TRP A 85 0.37 -7.52 7.80
C TRP A 85 1.54 -7.23 6.85
N THR A 86 2.17 -6.06 6.93
CA THR A 86 3.30 -5.67 6.07
C THR A 86 4.49 -6.61 6.27
N ILE A 87 4.85 -6.93 7.51
CA ILE A 87 5.94 -7.88 7.82
C ILE A 87 5.63 -9.27 7.23
N PHE A 88 4.40 -9.76 7.42
CA PHE A 88 3.98 -11.04 6.86
C PHE A 88 4.03 -11.04 5.33
N TRP A 89 3.54 -9.96 4.70
CA TRP A 89 3.49 -9.83 3.25
C TRP A 89 4.88 -9.69 2.64
N GLU A 90 5.76 -8.92 3.26
CA GLU A 90 7.17 -8.78 2.89
C GLU A 90 7.87 -10.14 2.95
N PHE A 91 7.70 -10.89 4.04
CA PHE A 91 8.24 -12.24 4.15
C PHE A 91 7.71 -13.15 3.04
N LEU A 92 6.39 -13.18 2.83
CA LEU A 92 5.76 -14.06 1.83
C LEU A 92 6.26 -13.75 0.41
N CYS A 93 6.24 -12.47 0.01
CA CYS A 93 6.74 -12.06 -1.30
C CYS A 93 8.24 -12.30 -1.43
N GLY A 94 9.01 -12.06 -0.37
CA GLY A 94 10.43 -12.34 -0.31
C GLY A 94 10.73 -13.81 -0.60
N ASN A 95 10.06 -14.73 0.08
CA ASN A 95 10.24 -16.17 -0.12
C ASN A 95 9.87 -16.61 -1.54
N ILE A 96 8.73 -16.12 -2.06
CA ILE A 96 8.29 -16.45 -3.43
C ILE A 96 9.33 -15.96 -4.44
N LEU A 97 9.82 -14.73 -4.31
CA LEU A 97 10.80 -14.17 -5.23
C LEU A 97 12.18 -14.82 -5.08
N GLU A 98 12.59 -15.15 -3.86
CA GLU A 98 13.85 -15.84 -3.57
C GLU A 98 13.87 -17.23 -4.23
N TYR A 99 12.75 -17.95 -4.21
CA TYR A 99 12.61 -19.23 -4.92
C TYR A 99 12.92 -19.13 -6.43
N PHE A 100 12.61 -17.99 -7.06
CA PHE A 100 12.94 -17.72 -8.46
C PHE A 100 14.27 -16.97 -8.64
N GLY A 101 15.05 -16.72 -7.57
CA GLY A 101 16.28 -15.93 -7.62
C GLY A 101 16.04 -14.45 -7.96
N ALA A 102 14.83 -13.95 -7.73
CA ALA A 102 14.37 -12.62 -8.14
C ALA A 102 14.11 -11.67 -6.95
N CYS A 103 14.43 -12.08 -5.72
CA CYS A 103 14.23 -11.25 -4.53
C CYS A 103 15.14 -10.02 -4.59
N PRO A 104 14.58 -8.79 -4.64
CA PRO A 104 15.37 -7.58 -4.86
C PRO A 104 15.99 -7.01 -3.58
N TRP A 105 15.68 -7.59 -2.41
CA TRP A 105 16.23 -7.15 -1.13
C TRP A 105 16.88 -8.31 -0.37
N ASN A 106 17.88 -7.97 0.45
CA ASN A 106 18.47 -8.88 1.43
C ASN A 106 19.04 -8.07 2.59
N TYR A 107 18.46 -8.24 3.77
CA TYR A 107 18.78 -7.51 5.00
C TYR A 107 19.89 -8.14 5.85
N SER A 108 20.45 -9.29 5.44
CA SER A 108 21.43 -10.06 6.23
C SER A 108 22.68 -9.26 6.59
N SER A 109 23.11 -8.36 5.70
CA SER A 109 24.30 -7.53 5.89
C SER A 109 24.01 -6.21 6.61
N TYR A 110 22.73 -5.86 6.81
CA TYR A 110 22.31 -4.51 7.22
C TYR A 110 21.67 -4.46 8.61
N THR A 111 21.09 -5.56 9.08
CA THR A 111 20.38 -5.61 10.38
C THR A 111 20.80 -6.85 11.15
N LYS A 112 20.75 -6.78 12.49
CA LYS A 112 21.06 -7.94 13.34
C LYS A 112 19.81 -8.81 13.54
N TYR A 113 18.64 -8.18 13.58
CA TYR A 113 17.37 -8.87 13.74
C TYR A 113 16.64 -9.01 12.40
N HIS A 114 17.09 -9.98 11.59
CA HIS A 114 16.43 -10.35 10.34
C HIS A 114 15.85 -11.77 10.39
N ILE A 115 14.79 -12.02 9.62
CA ILE A 115 14.26 -13.37 9.37
C ILE A 115 14.70 -13.78 7.96
N ASN A 116 15.61 -14.76 7.87
CA ASN A 116 16.20 -15.27 6.61
C ASN A 116 16.77 -14.19 5.67
N GLY A 117 17.11 -13.01 6.18
CA GLY A 117 17.49 -11.86 5.34
C GLY A 117 16.33 -11.21 4.59
N LEU A 118 15.11 -11.74 4.68
CA LEU A 118 13.95 -11.26 3.92
C LEU A 118 13.13 -10.20 4.65
N VAL A 119 13.16 -10.19 5.98
CA VAL A 119 12.47 -9.19 6.80
C VAL A 119 13.43 -8.64 7.82
N ALA A 120 13.49 -7.31 7.94
CA ALA A 120 14.21 -6.61 9.00
C ALA A 120 13.25 -6.22 10.13
N LEU A 121 13.27 -6.92 11.26
CA LEU A 121 12.37 -6.65 12.38
C LEU A 121 12.63 -5.28 13.03
N GLU A 122 13.86 -4.78 12.92
CA GLU A 122 14.25 -3.44 13.36
C GLU A 122 13.47 -2.33 12.61
N TYR A 123 12.92 -2.63 11.43
CA TYR A 123 12.10 -1.68 10.67
C TYR A 123 10.64 -1.67 11.09
N ALA A 124 10.21 -2.49 12.05
CA ALA A 124 8.83 -2.47 12.54
C ALA A 124 8.33 -1.08 12.96
N PRO A 125 9.10 -0.22 13.67
CA PRO A 125 8.68 1.14 13.99
C PRO A 125 8.53 2.05 12.75
N LEU A 126 9.40 1.86 11.75
CA LEU A 126 9.30 2.56 10.46
C LEU A 126 8.02 2.14 9.73
N TRP A 127 7.78 0.83 9.63
CA TRP A 127 6.57 0.28 9.03
C TRP A 127 5.30 0.75 9.75
N PHE A 128 5.29 0.78 11.08
CA PHE A 128 4.17 1.33 11.85
C PHE A 128 3.87 2.78 11.48
N THR A 129 4.90 3.62 11.41
CA THR A 129 4.75 5.04 11.06
C THR A 129 4.23 5.20 9.63
N VAL A 130 4.82 4.47 8.68
CA VAL A 130 4.41 4.46 7.28
C VAL A 130 2.97 3.99 7.13
N CYS A 131 2.57 2.90 7.79
CA CYS A 131 1.21 2.38 7.72
C CYS A 131 0.17 3.36 8.29
N LEU A 132 0.49 4.08 9.36
CA LEU A 132 -0.39 5.12 9.88
C LEU A 132 -0.56 6.28 8.90
N LEU A 133 0.54 6.75 8.30
CA LEU A 133 0.50 7.77 7.25
C LEU A 133 -0.29 7.28 6.03
N TRP A 134 -0.08 6.04 5.61
CA TRP A 134 -0.82 5.40 4.52
C TRP A 134 -2.32 5.37 4.79
N GLU A 135 -2.74 5.04 6.02
CA GLU A 135 -4.15 5.09 6.39
C GLU A 135 -4.71 6.52 6.28
N GLN A 136 -4.03 7.51 6.87
CA GLN A 136 -4.55 8.87 6.93
C GLN A 136 -4.55 9.56 5.55
N LEU A 137 -3.54 9.29 4.72
CA LEU A 137 -3.34 9.96 3.44
C LEU A 137 -4.00 9.23 2.28
N LEU A 138 -4.00 7.90 2.25
CA LEU A 138 -4.51 7.13 1.12
C LEU A 138 -5.81 6.39 1.44
N LEU A 139 -5.81 5.46 2.40
CA LEU A 139 -6.97 4.59 2.63
C LEU A 139 -8.23 5.38 2.98
N ARG A 140 -8.11 6.40 3.84
CA ARG A 140 -9.23 7.28 4.21
C ARG A 140 -9.83 7.97 2.98
N HIS A 141 -9.00 8.49 2.08
CA HIS A 141 -9.45 9.24 0.90
C HIS A 141 -10.00 8.32 -0.20
N MET A 142 -9.46 7.11 -0.37
CA MET A 142 -9.94 6.13 -1.36
C MET A 142 -11.40 5.70 -1.13
N MET A 143 -11.91 5.82 0.11
CA MET A 143 -13.32 5.57 0.42
C MET A 143 -14.26 6.64 -0.15
N TYR A 144 -13.76 7.85 -0.43
CA TYR A 144 -14.55 8.99 -0.89
C TYR A 144 -14.42 9.25 -2.41
N VAL A 145 -13.57 8.49 -3.11
CA VAL A 145 -13.42 8.61 -4.56
C VAL A 145 -14.46 7.76 -5.27
N TYR A 146 -15.32 8.44 -6.04
CA TYR A 146 -16.36 7.85 -6.88
C TYR A 146 -16.17 8.28 -8.33
N TYR A 147 -16.42 7.37 -9.26
CA TYR A 147 -16.44 7.72 -10.67
C TYR A 147 -17.82 8.29 -11.04
N TYR A 148 -17.82 9.39 -11.79
CA TYR A 148 -19.05 10.00 -12.27
C TYR A 148 -19.63 9.18 -13.43
N ASN A 149 -20.78 8.54 -13.20
CA ASN A 149 -21.51 7.84 -14.25
C ASN A 149 -22.38 8.84 -15.04
N SER A 150 -22.02 9.14 -16.30
CA SER A 150 -22.83 10.01 -17.17
C SER A 150 -24.16 9.39 -17.58
N ASN A 151 -24.31 8.06 -17.52
CA ASN A 151 -25.53 7.34 -17.91
C ASN A 151 -26.70 7.51 -16.93
N THR A 152 -26.48 8.02 -15.71
CA THR A 152 -27.59 8.30 -14.78
C THR A 152 -28.46 9.49 -15.18
N LYS A 153 -28.03 10.33 -16.15
CA LYS A 153 -28.85 11.43 -16.67
C LYS A 153 -29.86 10.99 -17.74
N SER A 154 -29.59 9.94 -18.51
CA SER A 154 -30.46 9.51 -19.62
C SER A 154 -31.73 8.78 -19.18
N THR A 155 -31.73 8.19 -17.97
CA THR A 155 -32.91 7.51 -17.40
C THR A 155 -33.93 8.50 -16.82
N ILE A 156 -33.49 9.68 -16.37
CA ILE A 156 -34.39 10.70 -15.80
C ILE A 156 -35.11 11.49 -16.91
N SER A 157 -34.50 11.63 -18.08
CA SER A 157 -35.11 12.31 -19.24
C SER A 157 -36.11 11.44 -20.03
N THR A 158 -36.18 10.13 -19.77
CA THR A 158 -37.10 9.21 -20.46
C THR A 158 -38.38 8.89 -19.67
N GLN A 159 -38.50 9.32 -18.41
CA GLN A 159 -39.71 9.16 -17.59
C GLN A 159 -40.63 10.40 -17.55
N LYS A 160 -40.45 11.36 -18.46
CA LYS A 160 -41.38 12.50 -18.65
C LYS A 160 -41.97 12.52 -20.06
N VAL A 161 -42.56 11.42 -20.52
CA VAL A 161 -43.54 11.46 -21.63
C VAL A 161 -44.61 10.40 -21.37
N TYR A 162 -45.87 10.87 -21.46
CA TYR A 162 -47.17 10.22 -21.23
C TYR A 162 -47.67 10.19 -19.79
#